data_AF-A0A7C6KBP8-F1
#
_entry.id   AF-A0A7C6KBP8-F1
#
_cell.length_a   1.000
_cell.length_b   1.000
_cell.length_c   1.000
_cell.angle_alpha   90.00
_cell.angle_beta   90.00
_cell.angle_gamma   90.00
#
_symmetry.space_group_name_H-M   'P 1'
#
loop_
_entity.id
_entity.type
_entity.pdbx_description
1 polymer ?
#
loop_
_entity_poly.entity_id
_entity_poly.type
_entity_poly.pdbx_seq_one_letter_code
_entity_poly.pdbx_strand_id
1 'polypeptide(L)'
;MNTRLKSQSKSLEKPQILSIESLPRTPQAWRVGAARAHPLGWASYVDSAYIRPDHIKLLGEHLMMVAGGAIDRLIIEMPPRHGKSQTATIRYPAWYLGENPDKRVALAAHTASLAQTFSRQVRNEFAMYAPEVWGLAVAEDSKSVERWAIEGHNGGMVAVGVGGALTGHGADLLIIDDPVKNAEEAQSQTIKDAVWDWYRSVARTRLHPGGAIILIMTRWAEDDLAGRLISEADAGGEQWVILSLPAIAEENDMLGRSIGEPLWPERFGLDELLMIKAAVGSYVWNALYQQRPSPIEGGMLKRGWWQFYKELPSKFDEIIQSWDMTFKDSAGTDFVVGQVWGRKEADKYLLDQVRDRMDFPATLTAVKSLTAKWPQATAKLVEDKANGPAVIAMLKQKIEGLIPVEPQGSKVARASAVSPQIEAGNVYLPDPSIAPWVHDFIEECAAFPTGAHDDQVDAMSQALMRLGGRREFYFF
;
A
#
# COMPACT_ATOMS: atom_id res chain seq x y z
N MET A 1 -30.10 90.51 23.00
CA MET A 1 -28.83 90.00 22.44
C MET A 1 -29.03 88.51 22.15
N ASN A 2 -29.13 88.16 20.87
CA ASN A 2 -29.39 86.81 20.37
C ASN A 2 -28.14 85.93 20.48
N THR A 3 -28.22 84.78 21.15
CA THR A 3 -27.16 83.77 21.13
C THR A 3 -27.70 82.49 20.50
N ARG A 4 -27.34 82.28 19.24
CA ARG A 4 -27.60 81.07 18.43
C ARG A 4 -26.84 79.88 19.02
N LEU A 5 -27.54 78.86 19.50
CA LEU A 5 -27.01 77.51 19.70
C LEU A 5 -26.91 76.82 18.33
N LYS A 6 -25.70 76.55 17.85
CA LYS A 6 -25.45 75.74 16.65
C LYS A 6 -25.61 74.26 17.00
N SER A 7 -26.63 73.59 16.47
CA SER A 7 -26.72 72.13 16.47
C SER A 7 -25.72 71.56 15.47
N GLN A 8 -24.66 70.91 15.94
CA GLN A 8 -23.82 70.07 15.09
C GLN A 8 -24.49 68.70 14.93
N SER A 9 -25.21 68.51 13.83
CA SER A 9 -25.58 67.17 13.37
C SER A 9 -24.32 66.52 12.77
N LYS A 10 -23.68 65.61 13.51
CA LYS A 10 -22.72 64.67 12.91
C LYS A 10 -23.51 63.78 11.96
N SER A 11 -23.35 63.98 10.65
CA SER A 11 -23.78 63.02 9.64
C SER A 11 -22.96 61.74 9.85
N LEU A 12 -23.60 60.70 10.37
CA LEU A 12 -23.09 59.34 10.26
C LEU A 12 -23.06 59.01 8.76
N GLU A 13 -21.86 58.93 8.17
CA GLU A 13 -21.70 58.39 6.83
C GLU A 13 -22.27 56.97 6.83
N LYS A 14 -23.25 56.71 5.96
CA LYS A 14 -23.77 55.37 5.72
C LYS A 14 -22.57 54.49 5.34
N PRO A 15 -22.40 53.28 5.93
CA PRO A 15 -21.39 52.35 5.46
C PRO A 15 -21.61 52.13 3.95
N GLN A 16 -20.56 52.29 3.16
CA GLN A 16 -20.60 51.93 1.74
C GLN A 16 -20.94 50.44 1.65
N ILE A 17 -22.19 50.13 1.33
CA ILE A 17 -22.60 48.78 0.99
C ILE A 17 -21.88 48.46 -0.32
N LEU A 18 -20.84 47.62 -0.26
CA LEU A 18 -20.19 47.08 -1.45
C LEU A 18 -21.29 46.43 -2.31
N SER A 19 -21.59 47.03 -3.46
CA SER A 19 -22.50 46.43 -4.42
C SER A 19 -21.81 45.22 -5.05
N ILE A 20 -22.54 44.12 -5.27
CA ILE A 20 -22.01 42.94 -5.97
C ILE A 20 -21.47 43.32 -7.37
N GLU A 21 -21.97 44.40 -7.96
CA GLU A 21 -21.53 44.96 -9.23
C GLU A 21 -20.15 45.64 -9.17
N SER A 22 -19.73 46.09 -7.98
CA SER A 22 -18.42 46.73 -7.76
C SER A 22 -17.27 45.76 -7.44
N LEU A 23 -17.56 44.45 -7.35
CA LEU A 23 -16.53 43.44 -7.17
C LEU A 23 -15.73 43.24 -8.47
N PRO A 24 -14.38 43.19 -8.43
CA PRO A 24 -13.56 43.01 -9.61
C PRO A 24 -13.85 41.65 -10.28
N ARG A 25 -14.31 41.69 -11.54
CA ARG A 25 -14.63 40.50 -12.36
C ARG A 25 -13.47 40.05 -13.25
N THR A 26 -12.23 40.29 -12.84
CA THR A 26 -11.08 39.88 -13.65
C THR A 26 -10.92 38.36 -13.59
N PRO A 27 -10.43 37.71 -14.67
CA PRO A 27 -10.15 36.27 -14.64
C PRO A 27 -9.21 35.86 -13.49
N GLN A 28 -8.28 36.75 -13.12
CA GLN A 28 -7.36 36.54 -12.00
C GLN A 28 -8.09 36.56 -10.64
N ALA A 29 -8.97 37.54 -10.40
CA ALA A 29 -9.75 37.61 -9.16
C ALA A 29 -10.66 36.39 -8.99
N TRP A 30 -11.26 35.90 -10.08
CA TRP A 30 -12.03 34.65 -10.06
C TRP A 30 -11.17 33.44 -9.73
N ARG A 31 -9.99 33.31 -10.34
CA ARG A 31 -9.07 32.19 -10.09
C ARG A 31 -8.59 32.17 -8.63
N VAL A 32 -8.21 33.33 -8.08
CA VAL A 32 -7.83 33.46 -6.67
C VAL A 32 -9.00 33.13 -5.75
N GLY A 33 -10.20 33.65 -6.05
CA GLY A 33 -11.41 33.34 -5.28
C GLY A 33 -11.73 31.85 -5.26
N ALA A 34 -11.65 31.17 -6.42
CA ALA A 34 -11.83 29.73 -6.51
C ALA A 34 -10.75 28.96 -5.73
N ALA A 35 -9.50 29.42 -5.76
CA ALA A 35 -8.40 28.82 -5.01
C ALA A 35 -8.63 28.88 -3.49
N ARG A 36 -9.15 30.00 -2.98
CA ARG A 36 -9.52 30.14 -1.56
C ARG A 36 -10.74 29.30 -1.18
N ALA A 37 -11.77 29.28 -2.02
CA ALA A 37 -13.05 28.68 -1.70
C ALA A 37 -13.02 27.15 -1.51
N HIS A 38 -12.06 26.45 -2.12
CA HIS A 38 -12.04 24.99 -2.11
C HIS A 38 -10.64 24.42 -2.39
N PRO A 39 -10.22 23.31 -1.74
CA PRO A 39 -8.90 22.71 -1.97
C PRO A 39 -8.70 22.22 -3.41
N LEU A 40 -9.77 21.77 -4.09
CA LEU A 40 -9.70 21.43 -5.52
C LEU A 40 -9.59 22.66 -6.43
N GLY A 41 -10.10 23.82 -5.98
CA GLY A 41 -9.89 25.09 -6.66
C GLY A 41 -8.42 25.51 -6.56
N TRP A 42 -7.83 25.36 -5.37
CA TRP A 42 -6.39 25.54 -5.17
C TRP A 42 -5.56 24.57 -6.02
N ALA A 43 -5.94 23.30 -6.05
CA ALA A 43 -5.26 22.29 -6.86
C ALA A 43 -5.20 22.69 -8.35
N SER A 44 -6.32 23.13 -8.92
CA SER A 44 -6.37 23.63 -10.31
C SER A 44 -5.69 24.99 -10.50
N TYR A 45 -5.53 25.78 -9.44
CA TYR A 45 -4.82 27.05 -9.48
C TYR A 45 -3.30 26.84 -9.63
N VAL A 46 -2.76 25.95 -8.79
CA VAL A 46 -1.35 25.57 -8.75
C VAL A 46 -0.94 24.75 -9.97
N ASP A 47 -1.82 23.87 -10.42
CA ASP A 47 -1.57 22.96 -11.53
C ASP A 47 -2.77 22.97 -12.48
N SER A 48 -2.63 23.65 -13.62
CA SER A 48 -3.69 23.77 -14.63
C SER A 48 -4.02 22.43 -15.30
N ALA A 49 -3.15 21.41 -15.19
CA ALA A 49 -3.39 20.06 -15.69
C ALA A 49 -4.03 19.16 -14.63
N TYR A 50 -4.27 19.65 -13.41
CA TYR A 50 -4.91 18.88 -12.36
C TYR A 50 -6.35 18.53 -12.71
N ILE A 51 -6.60 17.25 -12.90
CA ILE A 51 -7.92 16.70 -13.24
C ILE A 51 -8.70 16.31 -12.00
N ARG A 52 -10.02 16.52 -12.07
CA ARG A 52 -10.96 16.33 -10.96
C ARG A 52 -12.05 15.33 -11.37
N PRO A 53 -11.72 14.03 -11.47
CA PRO A 53 -12.74 13.00 -11.64
C PRO A 53 -13.68 12.99 -10.43
N ASP A 54 -14.83 12.34 -10.56
CA ASP A 54 -15.92 12.46 -9.57
C ASP A 54 -15.53 11.98 -8.17
N HIS A 55 -14.68 10.95 -8.08
CA HIS A 55 -14.16 10.47 -6.81
C HIS A 55 -13.25 11.49 -6.10
N ILE A 56 -12.49 12.29 -6.86
CA ILE A 56 -11.69 13.39 -6.30
C ILE A 56 -12.58 14.56 -5.88
N LYS A 57 -13.71 14.80 -6.56
CA LYS A 57 -14.71 15.78 -6.12
C LYS A 57 -15.29 15.38 -4.76
N LEU A 58 -15.74 14.13 -4.63
CA LEU A 58 -16.25 13.60 -3.36
C LEU A 58 -15.21 13.67 -2.23
N LEU A 59 -13.95 13.32 -2.53
CA LEU A 59 -12.85 13.51 -1.59
C LEU A 59 -12.71 14.98 -1.17
N GLY A 60 -12.77 15.91 -2.12
CA GLY A 60 -12.74 17.35 -1.85
C GLY A 60 -13.84 17.82 -0.89
N GLU A 61 -15.06 17.31 -1.04
CA GLU A 61 -16.17 17.63 -0.12
C GLU A 61 -15.89 17.14 1.31
N HIS A 62 -15.35 15.93 1.47
CA HIS A 62 -14.98 15.41 2.80
C HIS A 62 -13.84 16.23 3.42
N LEU A 63 -12.86 16.65 2.61
CA LEU A 63 -11.78 17.53 3.06
C LEU A 63 -12.32 18.91 3.48
N MET A 64 -13.31 19.46 2.77
CA MET A 64 -13.99 20.69 3.20
C MET A 64 -14.74 20.52 4.52
N MET A 65 -15.40 19.39 4.74
CA MET A 65 -16.05 19.08 6.02
C MET A 65 -15.03 18.99 7.15
N VAL A 66 -13.82 18.47 6.90
CA VAL A 66 -12.72 18.49 7.87
C VAL A 66 -12.28 19.91 8.17
N ALA A 67 -12.02 20.72 7.14
CA ALA A 67 -11.60 22.10 7.32
C ALA A 67 -12.63 22.96 8.07
N GLY A 68 -13.91 22.71 7.84
CA GLY A 68 -15.04 23.35 8.52
C GLY A 68 -15.33 22.81 9.93
N GLY A 69 -14.64 21.75 10.37
CA GLY A 69 -14.83 21.14 11.69
C GLY A 69 -16.08 20.25 11.81
N ALA A 70 -16.75 19.91 10.70
CA ALA A 70 -17.86 18.96 10.69
C ALA A 70 -17.37 17.51 10.80
N ILE A 71 -16.13 17.23 10.41
CA ILE A 71 -15.45 15.94 10.57
C ILE A 71 -14.09 16.19 11.23
N ASP A 72 -13.79 15.49 12.32
CA ASP A 72 -12.48 15.54 12.98
C ASP A 72 -11.71 14.22 12.84
N ARG A 73 -12.34 13.14 12.39
CA ARG A 73 -11.74 11.82 12.17
C ARG A 73 -12.19 11.29 10.82
N LEU A 74 -11.28 11.28 9.85
CA LEU A 74 -11.53 10.84 8.49
C LEU A 74 -10.57 9.72 8.10
N ILE A 75 -11.10 8.61 7.61
CA ILE A 75 -10.34 7.56 6.92
C ILE A 75 -10.66 7.65 5.42
N ILE A 76 -9.63 7.67 4.58
CA ILE A 76 -9.73 7.66 3.11
C ILE A 76 -9.09 6.38 2.61
N GLU A 77 -9.91 5.48 2.08
CA GLU A 77 -9.48 4.22 1.47
C GLU A 77 -9.74 4.27 -0.02
N MET A 78 -8.66 4.23 -0.81
CA MET A 78 -8.74 4.36 -2.26
C MET A 78 -7.62 3.55 -2.92
N PRO A 79 -7.84 3.03 -4.15
CA PRO A 79 -6.85 2.20 -4.82
C PRO A 79 -5.56 2.97 -5.12
N PRO A 80 -4.43 2.28 -5.36
CA PRO A 80 -3.19 2.92 -5.75
C PRO A 80 -3.39 3.78 -7.00
N ARG A 81 -2.65 4.90 -7.11
CA ARG A 81 -2.67 5.79 -8.29
C ARG A 81 -4.02 6.45 -8.62
N HIS A 82 -4.98 6.46 -7.69
CA HIS A 82 -6.27 7.15 -7.86
C HIS A 82 -6.29 8.59 -7.32
N GLY A 83 -5.12 9.22 -7.12
CA GLY A 83 -5.01 10.66 -6.83
C GLY A 83 -5.24 11.06 -5.36
N LYS A 84 -5.39 10.09 -4.44
CA LYS A 84 -5.60 10.34 -3.01
C LYS A 84 -4.49 11.20 -2.37
N SER A 85 -3.23 10.78 -2.47
CA SER A 85 -2.10 11.50 -1.86
C SER A 85 -1.83 12.85 -2.54
N GLN A 86 -1.98 12.92 -3.87
CA GLN A 86 -1.87 14.21 -4.58
C GLN A 86 -2.84 15.22 -3.99
N THR A 87 -4.09 14.81 -3.73
CA THR A 87 -5.15 15.69 -3.26
C THR A 87 -5.07 15.96 -1.76
N ALA A 88 -5.09 14.92 -0.93
CA ALA A 88 -5.23 15.03 0.52
C ALA A 88 -3.89 15.24 1.24
N THR A 89 -2.77 14.78 0.67
CA THR A 89 -1.43 14.89 1.31
C THR A 89 -0.63 16.09 0.82
N ILE A 90 -0.85 16.53 -0.43
CA ILE A 90 -0.09 17.63 -1.04
C ILE A 90 -0.94 18.90 -1.18
N ARG A 91 -2.02 18.86 -1.98
CA ARG A 91 -2.82 20.08 -2.24
C ARG A 91 -3.55 20.59 -1.00
N TYR A 92 -4.17 19.68 -0.25
CA TYR A 92 -5.01 20.03 0.90
C TYR A 92 -4.27 20.73 2.04
N PRO A 93 -3.12 20.25 2.58
CA PRO A 93 -2.45 20.95 3.67
C PRO A 93 -1.92 22.33 3.28
N ALA A 94 -1.50 22.54 2.02
CA ALA A 94 -1.14 23.87 1.54
C ALA A 94 -2.34 24.84 1.57
N TRP A 95 -3.49 24.38 1.08
CA TRP A 95 -4.73 25.15 1.12
C TRP A 95 -5.22 25.40 2.56
N TYR A 96 -5.20 24.37 3.42
CA TYR A 96 -5.62 24.46 4.82
C TYR A 96 -4.80 25.50 5.59
N LEU A 97 -3.49 25.52 5.38
CA LEU A 97 -2.57 26.52 5.96
C LEU A 97 -2.79 27.92 5.38
N GLY A 98 -3.20 28.03 4.12
CA GLY A 98 -3.54 29.31 3.50
C GLY A 98 -4.77 29.96 4.14
N GLU A 99 -5.80 29.15 4.39
CA GLU A 99 -7.02 29.58 5.08
C GLU A 99 -6.84 29.70 6.60
N ASN A 100 -5.88 28.99 7.19
CA ASN A 100 -5.64 28.93 8.63
C ASN A 100 -4.15 29.12 8.97
N PRO A 101 -3.57 30.33 8.75
CA PRO A 101 -2.13 30.53 8.84
C PRO A 101 -1.54 30.37 10.25
N ASP A 102 -2.37 30.42 11.29
CA ASP A 102 -1.96 30.18 12.68
C ASP A 102 -2.12 28.72 13.14
N LYS A 103 -2.70 27.85 12.31
CA LYS A 103 -2.87 26.42 12.60
C LYS A 103 -1.66 25.60 12.13
N ARG A 104 -1.43 24.48 12.81
CA ARG A 104 -0.29 23.59 12.55
C ARG A 104 -0.73 22.29 11.90
N VAL A 105 0.03 21.86 10.90
CA VAL A 105 -0.15 20.58 10.22
C VAL A 105 1.00 19.64 10.58
N ALA A 106 0.67 18.41 10.97
CA ALA A 106 1.64 17.31 11.06
C ALA A 106 1.34 16.31 9.93
N LEU A 107 2.38 15.89 9.21
CA LEU A 107 2.29 14.88 8.17
C LEU A 107 3.16 13.69 8.56
N ALA A 108 2.59 12.49 8.50
CA ALA A 108 3.29 11.25 8.68
C ALA A 108 3.15 10.35 7.44
N ALA A 109 4.21 9.61 7.12
CA ALA A 109 4.19 8.54 6.13
C ALA A 109 5.03 7.35 6.61
N HIS A 110 4.93 6.18 5.99
CA HIS A 110 5.69 4.98 6.41
C HIS A 110 7.21 5.22 6.56
N THR A 111 7.79 6.18 5.82
CA THR A 111 9.20 6.59 5.98
C THR A 111 9.34 8.11 6.11
N ALA A 112 10.37 8.54 6.84
CA ALA A 112 10.70 9.97 6.98
C ALA A 112 11.06 10.61 5.63
N SER A 113 11.74 9.89 4.74
CA SER A 113 12.10 10.37 3.40
C SER A 113 10.88 10.64 2.53
N LEU A 114 9.86 9.77 2.58
CA LEU A 114 8.60 10.01 1.87
C LEU A 114 7.85 11.20 2.46
N ALA A 115 7.73 11.28 3.80
CA ALA A 115 7.08 12.40 4.46
C ALA A 115 7.74 13.76 4.11
N GLN A 116 9.07 13.82 4.10
CA GLN A 116 9.83 15.00 3.69
C GLN A 116 9.66 15.31 2.19
N THR A 117 9.44 14.30 1.35
CA THR A 117 9.14 14.49 -0.08
C THR A 117 7.80 15.19 -0.24
N PHE A 118 6.77 14.75 0.49
CA PHE A 118 5.47 15.43 0.50
C PHE A 118 5.59 16.86 1.05
N SER A 119 6.21 17.04 2.22
CA SER A 119 6.41 18.38 2.80
C SER A 119 7.16 19.33 1.88
N ARG A 120 8.17 18.85 1.13
CA ARG A 120 8.85 19.66 0.11
C ARG A 120 7.88 20.15 -0.96
N GLN A 121 6.98 19.29 -1.45
CA GLN A 121 5.98 19.67 -2.46
C GLN A 121 5.00 20.70 -1.89
N VAL A 122 4.43 20.44 -0.71
CA VAL A 122 3.53 21.36 -0.01
C VAL A 122 4.19 22.73 0.19
N ARG A 123 5.42 22.76 0.75
CA ARG A 123 6.17 23.99 1.01
C ARG A 123 6.46 24.77 -0.27
N ASN A 124 6.89 24.09 -1.33
CA ASN A 124 7.23 24.75 -2.59
C ASN A 124 5.98 25.35 -3.27
N GLU A 125 4.86 24.63 -3.26
CA GLU A 125 3.59 25.14 -3.77
C GLU A 125 3.10 26.33 -2.95
N PHE A 126 3.15 26.22 -1.63
CA PHE A 126 2.79 27.31 -0.73
C PHE A 126 3.67 28.55 -0.98
N ALA A 127 4.98 28.39 -0.99
CA ALA A 127 5.93 29.49 -1.23
C ALA A 127 5.70 30.17 -2.59
N MET A 128 5.34 29.40 -3.62
CA MET A 128 5.17 29.92 -4.98
C MET A 128 3.84 30.64 -5.19
N TYR A 129 2.74 30.11 -4.65
CA TYR A 129 1.39 30.56 -5.00
C TYR A 129 0.64 31.25 -3.85
N ALA A 130 1.00 30.98 -2.59
CA ALA A 130 0.35 31.64 -1.44
C ALA A 130 0.58 33.17 -1.35
N PRO A 131 1.68 33.76 -1.86
CA PRO A 131 1.82 35.22 -1.86
C PRO A 131 0.74 35.91 -2.69
N GLU A 132 0.35 35.32 -3.83
CA GLU A 132 -0.72 35.87 -4.67
C GLU A 132 -2.10 35.52 -4.10
N VAL A 133 -2.29 34.29 -3.63
CA VAL A 133 -3.60 33.82 -3.21
C VAL A 133 -3.96 34.33 -1.82
N TRP A 134 -3.06 34.39 -0.85
CA TRP A 134 -3.36 34.80 0.54
C TRP A 134 -2.48 35.95 1.06
N GLY A 135 -1.44 36.36 0.32
CA GLY A 135 -0.45 37.31 0.86
C GLY A 135 0.45 36.69 1.92
N LEU A 136 0.58 35.36 1.92
CA LEU A 136 1.38 34.61 2.88
C LEU A 136 2.69 34.14 2.26
N ALA A 137 3.71 33.98 3.09
CA ALA A 137 5.03 33.48 2.68
C ALA A 137 5.53 32.42 3.67
N VAL A 138 6.46 31.58 3.20
CA VAL A 138 7.22 30.68 4.09
C VAL A 138 8.25 31.50 4.84
N ALA A 139 8.42 31.22 6.13
CA ALA A 139 9.35 31.93 6.99
C ALA A 139 10.82 31.69 6.57
N GLU A 140 11.62 32.75 6.52
CA GLU A 140 13.02 32.64 6.08
C GLU A 140 13.91 31.87 7.07
N ASP A 141 13.59 31.95 8.35
CA ASP A 141 14.28 31.29 9.46
C ASP A 141 13.80 29.85 9.72
N SER A 142 12.70 29.43 9.10
CA SER A 142 12.12 28.09 9.24
C SER A 142 11.57 27.59 7.90
N LYS A 143 12.47 27.08 7.06
CA LYS A 143 12.16 26.60 5.70
C LYS A 143 12.63 25.18 5.40
N SER A 144 12.99 24.37 6.39
CA SER A 144 13.45 23.00 6.13
C SER A 144 12.30 22.11 5.63
N VAL A 145 12.60 21.00 4.94
CA VAL A 145 11.54 20.08 4.48
C VAL A 145 10.97 19.22 5.61
N GLU A 146 11.74 19.01 6.68
CA GLU A 146 11.24 18.36 7.89
C GLU A 146 10.28 19.27 8.65
N ARG A 147 10.59 20.57 8.68
CA ARG A 147 9.79 21.59 9.35
C ARG A 147 9.94 22.96 8.68
N TRP A 148 8.81 23.58 8.38
CA TRP A 148 8.74 24.97 7.92
C TRP A 148 7.57 25.71 8.56
N ALA A 149 7.69 27.02 8.68
CA ALA A 149 6.69 27.91 9.28
C ALA A 149 6.17 28.93 8.26
N ILE A 150 5.06 29.57 8.61
CA ILE A 150 4.50 30.69 7.83
C ILE A 150 5.01 31.99 8.46
N GLU A 151 5.55 32.88 7.63
CA GLU A 151 6.13 34.16 8.06
C GLU A 151 5.08 34.98 8.83
N GLY A 152 5.41 35.40 10.05
CA GLY A 152 4.51 36.20 10.90
C GLY A 152 3.36 35.44 11.56
N HIS A 153 3.28 34.11 11.46
CA HIS A 153 2.20 33.31 12.04
C HIS A 153 2.69 32.12 12.89
N ASN A 154 1.81 31.57 13.72
CA ASN A 154 2.12 30.41 14.58
C ASN A 154 2.07 29.06 13.85
N GLY A 155 1.49 29.05 12.64
CA GLY A 155 1.27 27.87 11.85
C GLY A 155 2.47 27.44 11.02
N GLY A 156 2.26 26.37 10.27
CA GLY A 156 3.30 25.70 9.52
C GLY A 156 3.13 24.19 9.55
N MET A 157 4.15 23.50 9.07
CA MET A 157 4.09 22.06 8.85
C MET A 157 5.32 21.34 9.39
N VAL A 158 5.09 20.17 9.97
CA VAL A 158 6.13 19.20 10.34
C VAL A 158 5.88 17.87 9.63
N ALA A 159 6.93 17.21 9.17
CA ALA A 159 6.86 15.94 8.47
C ALA A 159 7.74 14.87 9.12
N VAL A 160 7.17 13.71 9.42
CA VAL A 160 7.81 12.62 10.15
C VAL A 160 7.56 11.26 9.49
N GLY A 161 8.48 10.32 9.69
CA GLY A 161 8.18 8.91 9.42
C GLY A 161 7.36 8.30 10.55
N VAL A 162 6.63 7.22 10.27
CA VAL A 162 6.08 6.34 11.31
C VAL A 162 7.22 5.87 12.23
N GLY A 163 7.00 5.91 13.54
CA GLY A 163 8.04 5.68 14.56
C GLY A 163 8.91 6.91 14.86
N GLY A 164 8.82 7.97 14.06
CA GLY A 164 9.51 9.23 14.27
C GLY A 164 8.89 10.07 15.40
N ALA A 165 9.69 10.97 15.97
CA ALA A 165 9.26 11.85 17.04
C ALA A 165 8.50 13.07 16.49
N LEU A 166 7.34 13.37 17.09
CA LEU A 166 6.59 14.63 16.94
C LEU A 166 6.79 15.55 18.17
N THR A 167 7.91 15.42 18.88
CA THR A 167 8.13 16.06 20.19
C THR A 167 8.16 17.59 20.10
N GLY A 168 7.39 18.26 20.98
CA GLY A 168 7.34 19.72 21.07
C GLY A 168 6.48 20.44 20.01
N HIS A 169 5.85 19.69 19.10
CA HIS A 169 5.08 20.24 17.99
C HIS A 169 3.68 19.64 17.97
N GLY A 170 2.73 20.33 18.59
CA GLY A 170 1.32 19.99 18.46
C GLY A 170 0.76 20.37 17.09
N ALA A 171 -0.34 19.72 16.70
CA ALA A 171 -0.98 19.89 15.40
C ALA A 171 -2.50 20.06 15.54
N ASP A 172 -3.06 20.92 14.69
CA ASP A 172 -4.51 21.08 14.52
C ASP A 172 -5.04 20.18 13.39
N LEU A 173 -4.16 19.73 12.50
CA LEU A 173 -4.44 18.74 11.47
C LEU A 173 -3.29 17.73 11.40
N LEU A 174 -3.60 16.46 11.63
CA LEU A 174 -2.67 15.34 11.46
C LEU A 174 -3.06 14.55 10.21
N ILE A 175 -2.17 14.45 9.24
CA ILE A 175 -2.33 13.63 8.04
C ILE A 175 -1.38 12.43 8.16
N ILE A 176 -1.92 11.22 8.04
CA ILE A 176 -1.15 9.98 8.02
C ILE A 176 -1.38 9.34 6.65
N ASP A 177 -0.36 9.29 5.79
CA ASP A 177 -0.46 8.77 4.42
C ASP A 177 0.33 7.46 4.27
N ASP A 178 -0.39 6.36 3.98
CA ASP A 178 0.12 5.00 3.81
C ASP A 178 1.18 4.66 4.89
N PRO A 179 0.76 4.37 6.15
CA PRO A 179 1.66 4.16 7.30
C PRO A 179 2.47 2.87 7.21
N VAL A 180 2.24 2.04 6.18
CA VAL A 180 2.93 0.78 5.91
C VAL A 180 3.43 0.80 4.48
N LYS A 181 4.68 0.35 4.26
CA LYS A 181 5.35 0.47 2.95
C LYS A 181 4.89 -0.53 1.89
N ASN A 182 4.69 -1.78 2.29
CA ASN A 182 4.50 -2.90 1.37
C ASN A 182 3.77 -4.07 2.04
N ALA A 183 3.50 -5.12 1.26
CA ALA A 183 2.86 -6.33 1.73
C ALA A 183 3.62 -7.01 2.88
N GLU A 184 4.95 -7.01 2.86
CA GLU A 184 5.75 -7.66 3.91
C GLU A 184 5.56 -6.99 5.27
N GLU A 185 5.65 -5.66 5.31
CA GLU A 185 5.40 -4.90 6.53
C GLU A 185 3.95 -5.03 6.99
N ALA A 186 2.99 -5.03 6.06
CA ALA A 186 1.57 -5.16 6.37
C ALA A 186 1.21 -6.51 7.01
N GLN A 187 1.95 -7.57 6.67
CA GLN A 187 1.73 -8.89 7.25
C GLN A 187 2.57 -9.15 8.51
N SER A 188 3.49 -8.25 8.85
CA SER A 188 4.27 -8.37 10.07
C SER A 188 3.49 -7.84 11.27
N GLN A 189 3.09 -8.74 12.17
CA GLN A 189 2.38 -8.38 13.40
C GLN A 189 3.18 -7.36 14.23
N THR A 190 4.49 -7.59 14.37
CA THR A 190 5.41 -6.69 15.08
C THR A 190 5.40 -5.27 14.50
N ILE A 191 5.35 -5.13 13.16
CA ILE A 191 5.34 -3.81 12.52
C ILE A 191 3.97 -3.14 12.68
N LYS A 192 2.87 -3.89 12.51
CA LYS A 192 1.51 -3.37 12.77
C LYS A 192 1.36 -2.89 14.21
N ASP A 193 1.88 -3.66 15.18
CA ASP A 193 1.87 -3.28 16.60
C ASP A 193 2.73 -2.05 16.87
N ALA A 194 3.90 -1.93 16.22
CA ALA A 194 4.74 -0.74 16.32
C ALA A 194 4.05 0.52 15.73
N VAL A 195 3.38 0.40 14.58
CA VAL A 195 2.58 1.49 13.98
C VAL A 195 1.45 1.90 14.92
N TRP A 196 0.75 0.91 15.49
CA TRP A 196 -0.33 1.11 16.45
C TRP A 196 0.14 1.83 17.72
N ASP A 197 1.24 1.38 18.31
CA ASP A 197 1.80 1.99 19.51
C ASP A 197 2.34 3.39 19.23
N TRP A 198 2.98 3.61 18.09
CA TRP A 198 3.38 4.95 17.64
C TRP A 198 2.17 5.87 17.49
N TYR A 199 1.09 5.40 16.86
CA TYR A 199 -0.13 6.19 16.71
C TYR A 199 -0.68 6.61 18.08
N ARG A 200 -0.88 5.66 19.00
CA ARG A 200 -1.48 5.93 20.31
C ARG A 200 -0.59 6.77 21.22
N SER A 201 0.71 6.54 21.21
CA SER A 201 1.62 7.19 22.16
C SER A 201 2.19 8.52 21.66
N VAL A 202 2.37 8.67 20.34
CA VAL A 202 3.03 9.84 19.73
C VAL A 202 2.08 10.63 18.85
N ALA A 203 1.47 10.01 17.84
CA ALA A 203 0.73 10.77 16.82
C ALA A 203 -0.55 11.39 17.41
N ARG A 204 -1.38 10.57 18.06
CA ARG A 204 -2.66 11.00 18.64
C ARG A 204 -2.49 11.96 19.82
N THR A 205 -1.44 11.79 20.64
CA THR A 205 -1.18 12.64 21.82
C THR A 205 -0.63 14.03 21.48
N ARG A 206 -0.25 14.25 20.22
CA ARG A 206 0.23 15.55 19.70
C ARG A 206 -0.86 16.36 19.01
N LEU A 207 -2.05 15.80 18.87
CA LEU A 207 -3.20 16.52 18.35
C LEU A 207 -3.72 17.51 19.39
N HIS A 208 -3.90 18.77 19.01
CA HIS A 208 -4.54 19.77 19.86
C HIS A 208 -6.02 19.42 20.10
N PRO A 209 -6.63 19.93 21.19
CA PRO A 209 -8.08 19.87 21.37
C PRO A 209 -8.81 20.45 20.15
N GLY A 210 -9.76 19.70 19.59
CA GLY A 210 -10.48 20.07 18.37
C GLY A 210 -9.68 19.87 17.07
N GLY A 211 -8.48 19.31 17.14
CA GLY A 211 -7.70 18.95 15.95
C GLY A 211 -8.31 17.75 15.21
N ALA A 212 -8.05 17.70 13.91
CA ALA A 212 -8.54 16.66 13.02
C ALA A 212 -7.44 15.66 12.62
N ILE A 213 -7.83 14.41 12.36
CA ILE A 213 -6.97 13.37 11.81
C ILE A 213 -7.54 12.92 10.46
N ILE A 214 -6.68 12.88 9.46
CA ILE A 214 -6.94 12.26 8.16
C ILE A 214 -5.98 11.08 8.01
N LEU A 215 -6.51 9.86 8.01
CA LEU A 215 -5.77 8.65 7.66
C LEU A 215 -6.06 8.31 6.20
N ILE A 216 -5.02 8.29 5.37
CA ILE A 216 -5.10 7.95 3.96
C ILE A 216 -4.39 6.61 3.79
N MET A 217 -5.05 5.63 3.19
CA MET A 217 -4.38 4.38 2.88
C MET A 217 -4.93 3.61 1.69
N THR A 218 -4.09 2.72 1.19
CA THR A 218 -4.53 1.53 0.47
C THR A 218 -4.56 0.37 1.48
N ARG A 219 -5.70 -0.28 1.67
CA ARG A 219 -5.84 -1.34 2.69
C ARG A 219 -5.02 -2.58 2.33
N TRP A 220 -4.21 -3.07 3.27
CA TRP A 220 -3.36 -4.26 3.06
C TRP A 220 -3.77 -5.46 3.93
N ALA A 221 -4.24 -5.19 5.15
CA ALA A 221 -4.57 -6.21 6.14
C ALA A 221 -5.81 -5.77 6.92
N GLU A 222 -6.56 -6.74 7.44
CA GLU A 222 -7.78 -6.45 8.21
C GLU A 222 -7.46 -5.67 9.49
N ASP A 223 -6.37 -6.02 10.18
CA ASP A 223 -5.93 -5.42 11.44
C ASP A 223 -4.82 -4.36 11.26
N ASP A 224 -4.74 -3.75 10.07
CA ASP A 224 -3.93 -2.55 9.85
C ASP A 224 -4.45 -1.35 10.68
N LEU A 225 -3.78 -0.20 10.61
CA LEU A 225 -4.12 0.95 11.45
C LEU A 225 -5.59 1.37 11.30
N ALA A 226 -6.15 1.41 10.09
CA ALA A 226 -7.57 1.72 9.90
C ALA A 226 -8.46 0.65 10.53
N GLY A 227 -8.17 -0.63 10.30
CA GLY A 227 -8.93 -1.72 10.89
C GLY A 227 -8.99 -1.66 12.42
N ARG A 228 -7.87 -1.38 13.07
CA ARG A 228 -7.82 -1.22 14.53
C ARG A 228 -8.60 -0.01 15.03
N LEU A 229 -8.53 1.12 14.32
CA LEU A 229 -9.29 2.33 14.65
C LEU A 229 -10.80 2.12 14.50
N ILE A 230 -11.23 1.42 13.46
CA ILE A 230 -12.63 1.04 13.24
C ILE A 230 -13.10 0.10 14.36
N SER A 231 -12.29 -0.91 14.69
CA SER A 231 -12.57 -1.85 15.80
C SER A 231 -12.68 -1.13 17.15
N GLU A 232 -11.80 -0.17 17.45
CA GLU A 232 -11.92 0.67 18.65
C GLU A 232 -13.19 1.54 18.62
N ALA A 233 -13.57 2.09 17.46
CA ALA A 233 -14.80 2.87 17.31
C ALA A 233 -16.04 2.03 17.63
N ASP A 234 -16.10 0.79 17.14
CA ASP A 234 -17.17 -0.17 17.45
C ASP A 234 -17.22 -0.52 18.95
N ALA A 235 -16.06 -0.50 19.62
CA ALA A 235 -15.94 -0.68 21.07
C ALA A 235 -16.21 0.60 21.90
N GLY A 236 -16.67 1.69 21.27
CA GLY A 236 -17.01 2.96 21.93
C GLY A 236 -15.89 4.00 21.96
N GLY A 237 -14.84 3.81 21.15
CA GLY A 237 -13.76 4.77 20.93
C GLY A 237 -14.15 5.95 20.04
N GLU A 238 -13.14 6.67 19.54
CA GLU A 238 -13.34 7.79 18.61
C GLU A 238 -14.03 7.31 17.34
N GLN A 239 -15.10 8.00 16.93
CA GLN A 239 -15.87 7.65 15.74
C GLN A 239 -15.21 8.22 14.49
N TRP A 240 -15.18 7.43 13.43
CA TRP A 240 -14.53 7.80 12.17
C TRP A 240 -15.54 7.89 11.03
N VAL A 241 -15.44 8.94 10.23
CA VAL A 241 -16.06 8.96 8.89
C VAL A 241 -15.14 8.20 7.95
N ILE A 242 -15.69 7.23 7.23
CA ILE A 242 -14.92 6.37 6.32
C ILE A 242 -15.36 6.68 4.89
N LEU A 243 -14.43 7.20 4.09
CA LEU A 243 -14.57 7.34 2.65
C LEU A 243 -13.85 6.16 1.98
N SER A 244 -14.58 5.07 1.75
CA SER A 244 -14.05 3.86 1.10
C SER A 244 -14.56 3.76 -0.33
N LEU A 245 -13.64 3.84 -1.29
CA LEU A 245 -13.96 3.90 -2.72
C LEU A 245 -13.28 2.73 -3.46
N PRO A 246 -14.02 1.66 -3.82
CA PRO A 246 -13.44 0.53 -4.53
C PRO A 246 -13.15 0.86 -6.00
N ALA A 247 -12.13 0.22 -6.58
CA ALA A 247 -11.72 0.42 -7.97
C ALA A 247 -12.85 0.06 -8.95
N ILE A 248 -13.59 -1.01 -8.68
CA ILE A 248 -14.81 -1.39 -9.39
C ILE A 248 -15.98 -1.24 -8.41
N ALA A 249 -17.03 -0.52 -8.82
CA ALA A 249 -18.20 -0.26 -8.01
C ALA A 249 -18.92 -1.56 -7.59
N GLU A 250 -19.46 -1.53 -6.37
CA GLU A 250 -20.20 -2.63 -5.75
C GLU A 250 -21.54 -2.12 -5.22
N GLU A 251 -22.28 -2.95 -4.50
CA GLU A 251 -23.51 -2.53 -3.84
C GLU A 251 -23.22 -1.37 -2.86
N ASN A 252 -24.09 -0.36 -2.84
CA ASN A 252 -23.98 0.83 -1.98
C ASN A 252 -22.72 1.68 -2.22
N ASP A 253 -22.27 1.77 -3.47
CA ASP A 253 -21.15 2.64 -3.85
C ASP A 253 -21.37 4.11 -3.44
N MET A 254 -20.40 4.70 -2.75
CA MET A 254 -20.52 6.07 -2.21
C MET A 254 -20.61 7.17 -3.29
N LEU A 255 -20.22 6.87 -4.53
CA LEU A 255 -20.39 7.79 -5.67
C LEU A 255 -21.70 7.55 -6.43
N GLY A 256 -22.50 6.56 -6.03
CA GLY A 256 -23.72 6.18 -6.74
C GLY A 256 -23.47 5.52 -8.09
N ARG A 257 -22.28 4.95 -8.29
CA ARG A 257 -21.95 4.20 -9.51
C ARG A 257 -22.76 2.91 -9.62
N SER A 258 -23.02 2.47 -10.85
CA SER A 258 -23.60 1.16 -11.10
C SER A 258 -22.59 0.06 -10.79
N ILE A 259 -23.03 -1.08 -10.27
CA ILE A 259 -22.16 -2.24 -10.00
C ILE A 259 -21.35 -2.58 -11.26
N GLY A 260 -20.03 -2.71 -11.11
CA GLY A 260 -19.11 -3.00 -12.21
C GLY A 260 -18.46 -1.77 -12.86
N GLU A 261 -18.90 -0.54 -12.53
CA GLU A 261 -18.31 0.67 -13.11
C GLU A 261 -16.94 1.01 -12.48
N PRO A 262 -15.92 1.37 -13.29
CA PRO A 262 -14.61 1.76 -12.81
C PRO A 262 -14.65 3.10 -12.04
N LEU A 263 -13.77 3.25 -11.04
CA LEU A 263 -13.68 4.47 -10.20
C LEU A 263 -13.15 5.66 -10.98
N TRP A 264 -12.24 5.39 -11.92
CA TRP A 264 -11.64 6.39 -12.77
C TRP A 264 -11.59 5.91 -14.23
N PRO A 265 -12.74 5.85 -14.93
CA PRO A 265 -12.84 5.26 -16.26
C PRO A 265 -11.85 5.85 -17.28
N GLU A 266 -11.57 7.16 -17.20
CA GLU A 266 -10.67 7.86 -18.11
C GLU A 266 -9.19 7.48 -17.94
N ARG A 267 -8.83 6.86 -16.81
CA ARG A 267 -7.45 6.45 -16.49
C ARG A 267 -7.30 4.94 -16.38
N PHE A 268 -8.27 4.28 -15.74
CA PHE A 268 -8.32 2.85 -15.51
C PHE A 268 -9.70 2.35 -15.92
N GLY A 269 -9.87 2.06 -17.21
CA GLY A 269 -11.07 1.42 -17.74
C GLY A 269 -11.24 -0.01 -17.20
N LEU A 270 -12.42 -0.59 -17.40
CA LEU A 270 -12.76 -1.91 -16.85
C LEU A 270 -11.78 -3.01 -17.32
N ASP A 271 -11.42 -3.04 -18.60
CA ASP A 271 -10.51 -4.05 -19.15
C ASP A 271 -9.12 -3.98 -18.48
N GLU A 272 -8.59 -2.76 -18.28
CA GLU A 272 -7.33 -2.53 -17.58
C GLU A 272 -7.41 -3.01 -16.13
N LEU A 273 -8.50 -2.70 -15.44
CA LEU A 273 -8.74 -3.16 -14.06
C LEU A 273 -8.82 -4.68 -13.98
N LEU A 274 -9.46 -5.35 -14.95
CA LEU A 274 -9.52 -6.81 -15.02
C LEU A 274 -8.15 -7.43 -15.31
N MET A 275 -7.33 -6.80 -16.17
CA MET A 275 -5.95 -7.22 -16.39
C MET A 275 -5.10 -7.07 -15.12
N ILE A 276 -5.24 -5.96 -14.41
CA ILE A 276 -4.57 -5.74 -13.13
C ILE A 276 -5.01 -6.81 -12.12
N LYS A 277 -6.32 -7.07 -12.00
CA LYS A 277 -6.88 -8.11 -11.13
C LYS A 277 -6.25 -9.48 -11.42
N ALA A 278 -6.19 -9.87 -12.69
CA ALA A 278 -5.57 -11.13 -13.09
C ALA A 278 -4.06 -11.16 -12.77
N ALA A 279 -3.35 -10.04 -12.92
CA ALA A 279 -1.92 -9.96 -12.67
C ALA A 279 -1.56 -10.01 -11.17
N VAL A 280 -2.33 -9.34 -10.31
CA VAL A 280 -2.04 -9.27 -8.87
C VAL A 280 -2.68 -10.40 -8.07
N GLY A 281 -3.67 -11.10 -8.64
CA GLY A 281 -4.44 -12.15 -7.97
C GLY A 281 -5.54 -11.59 -7.06
N SER A 282 -6.55 -12.41 -6.77
CA SER A 282 -7.77 -11.96 -6.09
C SER A 282 -7.52 -11.44 -4.66
N TYR A 283 -6.55 -11.99 -3.93
CA TYR A 283 -6.24 -11.56 -2.56
C TYR A 283 -5.74 -10.10 -2.53
N VAL A 284 -4.69 -9.82 -3.32
CA VAL A 284 -4.12 -8.46 -3.43
C VAL A 284 -5.12 -7.50 -4.06
N TRP A 285 -5.90 -7.97 -5.05
CA TRP A 285 -6.97 -7.18 -5.65
C TRP A 285 -8.02 -6.74 -4.62
N ASN A 286 -8.55 -7.68 -3.83
CA ASN A 286 -9.60 -7.38 -2.86
C ASN A 286 -9.11 -6.41 -1.80
N ALA A 287 -7.89 -6.59 -1.29
CA ALA A 287 -7.29 -5.68 -0.33
C ALA A 287 -7.04 -4.29 -0.94
N LEU A 288 -6.21 -4.20 -1.98
CA LEU A 288 -5.70 -2.92 -2.45
C LEU A 288 -6.64 -2.15 -3.36
N TYR A 289 -7.47 -2.85 -4.15
CA TYR A 289 -8.32 -2.23 -5.15
C TYR A 289 -9.76 -2.15 -4.68
N GLN A 290 -10.29 -3.18 -4.01
CA GLN A 290 -11.65 -3.14 -3.47
C GLN A 290 -11.74 -2.65 -2.02
N GLN A 291 -10.61 -2.34 -1.35
CA GLN A 291 -10.53 -1.90 0.05
C GLN A 291 -11.12 -2.93 1.06
N ARG A 292 -11.09 -4.22 0.71
CA ARG A 292 -11.59 -5.32 1.52
C ARG A 292 -10.47 -6.32 1.80
N PRO A 293 -9.52 -5.97 2.69
CA PRO A 293 -8.58 -6.95 3.16
C PRO A 293 -9.35 -8.05 3.89
N SER A 294 -8.88 -9.29 3.76
CA SER A 294 -9.41 -10.42 4.52
C SER A 294 -8.30 -10.96 5.41
N PRO A 295 -8.63 -11.60 6.53
CA PRO A 295 -7.62 -12.25 7.33
C PRO A 295 -6.96 -13.33 6.48
N ILE A 296 -5.65 -13.41 6.61
CA ILE A 296 -4.83 -14.41 5.95
C ILE A 296 -5.29 -15.84 6.26
N GLU A 297 -5.99 -16.04 7.38
CA GLU A 297 -6.55 -17.32 7.83
C GLU A 297 -7.49 -18.01 6.81
N GLY A 298 -8.02 -17.27 5.83
CA GLY A 298 -8.83 -17.82 4.73
C GLY A 298 -8.08 -18.66 3.69
N GLY A 299 -6.77 -18.84 3.85
CA GLY A 299 -5.90 -19.63 2.96
C GLY A 299 -5.49 -18.84 1.72
N MET A 300 -4.19 -18.60 1.55
CA MET A 300 -3.66 -17.85 0.40
C MET A 300 -3.77 -18.60 -0.92
N LEU A 301 -3.76 -19.94 -0.87
CA LEU A 301 -3.83 -20.83 -2.03
C LEU A 301 -5.03 -21.76 -1.85
N LYS A 302 -6.05 -21.60 -2.70
CA LYS A 302 -7.28 -22.39 -2.55
C LYS A 302 -7.15 -23.77 -3.17
N ARG A 303 -7.70 -24.78 -2.48
CA ARG A 303 -7.76 -26.17 -2.97
C ARG A 303 -8.31 -26.29 -4.40
N GLY A 304 -9.31 -25.49 -4.74
CA GLY A 304 -9.96 -25.51 -6.06
C GLY A 304 -9.18 -24.83 -7.19
N TRP A 305 -8.03 -24.21 -6.92
CA TRP A 305 -7.22 -23.56 -7.96
C TRP A 305 -6.30 -24.54 -8.71
N TRP A 306 -5.93 -25.65 -8.05
CA TRP A 306 -4.98 -26.62 -8.60
C TRP A 306 -5.56 -27.35 -9.81
N GLN A 307 -4.78 -27.39 -10.89
CA GLN A 307 -5.03 -28.28 -12.01
C GLN A 307 -4.29 -29.61 -11.79
N PHE A 308 -4.79 -30.68 -12.39
CA PHE A 308 -4.22 -32.02 -12.23
C PHE A 308 -3.86 -32.64 -13.58
N TYR A 309 -2.76 -33.39 -13.62
CA TYR A 309 -2.36 -34.17 -14.79
C TYR A 309 -2.26 -35.66 -14.46
N LYS A 310 -2.67 -36.52 -15.42
CA LYS A 310 -2.37 -37.97 -15.40
C LYS A 310 -1.28 -38.35 -16.39
N GLU A 311 -1.17 -37.56 -17.45
CA GLU A 311 -0.16 -37.70 -18.49
C GLU A 311 0.60 -36.38 -18.60
N LEU A 312 1.92 -36.45 -18.74
CA LEU A 312 2.77 -35.29 -18.89
C LEU A 312 2.85 -34.85 -20.37
N PRO A 313 3.06 -33.54 -20.63
CA PRO A 313 3.48 -33.09 -21.95
C PRO A 313 4.72 -33.85 -22.44
N SER A 314 4.80 -34.09 -23.75
CA SER A 314 5.89 -34.87 -24.36
C SER A 314 7.27 -34.22 -24.21
N LYS A 315 7.31 -32.89 -24.04
CA LYS A 315 8.54 -32.12 -23.81
C LYS A 315 8.26 -30.89 -22.95
N PHE A 316 9.22 -30.56 -22.10
CA PHE A 316 9.27 -29.30 -21.35
C PHE A 316 10.30 -28.35 -21.96
N ASP A 317 10.06 -27.04 -21.83
CA ASP A 317 10.99 -26.00 -22.25
C ASP A 317 12.15 -25.88 -21.25
N GLU A 318 11.87 -26.14 -19.97
CA GLU A 318 12.82 -26.07 -18.87
C GLU A 318 12.36 -27.00 -17.74
N ILE A 319 13.31 -27.68 -17.09
CA ILE A 319 13.07 -28.46 -15.88
C ILE A 319 14.08 -27.99 -14.83
N ILE A 320 13.62 -27.77 -13.61
CA ILE A 320 14.45 -27.32 -12.48
C ILE A 320 14.18 -28.15 -11.24
N GLN A 321 15.10 -28.11 -10.29
CA GLN A 321 14.86 -28.52 -8.91
C GLN A 321 14.82 -27.29 -8.02
N SER A 322 13.94 -27.31 -7.04
CA SER A 322 13.85 -26.30 -5.99
C SER A 322 13.92 -26.98 -4.64
N TRP A 323 14.86 -26.53 -3.83
CA TRP A 323 15.13 -27.10 -2.52
C TRP A 323 14.92 -26.08 -1.42
N ASP A 324 14.10 -26.47 -0.46
CA ASP A 324 14.02 -25.86 0.86
C ASP A 324 14.72 -26.77 1.89
N MET A 325 15.59 -26.14 2.69
CA MET A 325 16.53 -26.83 3.56
C MET A 325 16.35 -26.31 4.99
N THR A 326 16.40 -27.20 5.98
CA THR A 326 16.20 -26.84 7.39
C THR A 326 17.45 -27.14 8.22
N PHE A 327 17.59 -26.51 9.39
CA PHE A 327 18.61 -26.85 10.38
C PHE A 327 18.11 -27.95 11.33
N LYS A 328 19.01 -28.82 11.81
CA LYS A 328 18.65 -29.90 12.73
C LYS A 328 18.69 -29.51 14.22
N ASP A 329 19.17 -28.31 14.55
CA ASP A 329 19.49 -27.92 15.95
C ASP A 329 18.29 -27.41 16.77
N SER A 330 17.12 -27.26 16.16
CA SER A 330 15.85 -27.00 16.88
C SER A 330 14.96 -28.24 16.81
N ALA A 331 14.84 -28.94 17.93
CA ALA A 331 13.88 -30.01 18.27
C ALA A 331 12.91 -30.53 17.17
N GLY A 332 13.43 -31.15 16.10
CA GLY A 332 12.78 -32.26 15.39
C GLY A 332 11.48 -32.04 14.59
N THR A 333 11.17 -30.85 14.08
CA THR A 333 9.89 -30.60 13.34
C THR A 333 10.01 -30.35 11.84
N ASP A 334 11.10 -29.78 11.35
CA ASP A 334 11.11 -29.13 10.01
C ASP A 334 11.55 -30.10 8.89
N PHE A 335 10.88 -30.06 7.74
CA PHE A 335 11.11 -31.00 6.63
C PHE A 335 12.09 -30.44 5.60
N VAL A 336 13.02 -31.27 5.13
CA VAL A 336 13.76 -30.94 3.91
C VAL A 336 12.89 -31.31 2.72
N VAL A 337 12.63 -30.35 1.83
CA VAL A 337 11.79 -30.52 0.65
C VAL A 337 12.60 -30.25 -0.62
N GLY A 338 12.61 -31.22 -1.53
CA GLY A 338 13.14 -31.08 -2.89
C GLY A 338 12.04 -31.36 -3.91
N GLN A 339 11.70 -30.37 -4.72
CA GLN A 339 10.68 -30.49 -5.76
C GLN A 339 11.29 -30.37 -7.15
N VAL A 340 10.76 -31.13 -8.11
CA VAL A 340 11.11 -31.05 -9.53
C VAL A 340 9.97 -30.39 -10.28
N TRP A 341 10.27 -29.30 -10.99
CA TRP A 341 9.27 -28.52 -11.72
C TRP A 341 9.63 -28.41 -13.20
N GLY A 342 8.66 -28.67 -14.07
CA GLY A 342 8.76 -28.48 -15.52
C GLY A 342 7.93 -27.30 -15.99
N ARG A 343 8.45 -26.50 -16.93
CA ARG A 343 7.68 -25.44 -17.61
C ARG A 343 7.40 -25.84 -19.05
N LYS A 344 6.15 -25.68 -19.48
CA LYS A 344 5.73 -25.77 -20.87
C LYS A 344 4.95 -24.52 -21.22
N GLU A 345 5.53 -23.65 -22.05
CA GLU A 345 4.96 -22.34 -22.36
C GLU A 345 4.66 -21.55 -21.07
N ALA A 346 3.40 -21.21 -20.83
CA ALA A 346 2.93 -20.51 -19.64
C ALA A 346 2.68 -21.45 -18.44
N ASP A 347 2.57 -22.76 -18.66
CA ASP A 347 2.16 -23.73 -17.65
C ASP A 347 3.36 -24.34 -16.93
N LYS A 348 3.17 -24.65 -15.64
CA LYS A 348 4.17 -25.26 -14.76
C LYS A 348 3.62 -26.53 -14.15
N TYR A 349 4.46 -27.55 -14.05
CA TYR A 349 4.08 -28.90 -13.66
C TYR A 349 4.99 -29.35 -12.53
N LEU A 350 4.41 -29.73 -11.39
CA LEU A 350 5.15 -30.39 -10.31
C LEU A 350 5.35 -31.85 -10.69
N LEU A 351 6.58 -32.24 -11.06
CA LEU A 351 6.89 -33.54 -11.64
C LEU A 351 7.22 -34.61 -10.59
N ASP A 352 7.85 -34.20 -9.49
CA ASP A 352 8.33 -35.09 -8.44
C ASP A 352 8.61 -34.33 -7.15
N GLN A 353 8.59 -35.03 -6.03
CA GLN A 353 8.90 -34.46 -4.73
C GLN A 353 9.62 -35.47 -3.82
N VAL A 354 10.61 -34.95 -3.10
CA VAL A 354 11.21 -35.58 -1.92
C VAL A 354 10.89 -34.70 -0.73
N ARG A 355 10.30 -35.26 0.32
CA ARG A 355 9.99 -34.58 1.57
C ARG A 355 10.26 -35.52 2.72
N ASP A 356 11.23 -35.21 3.56
CA ASP A 356 11.55 -36.02 4.74
C ASP A 356 12.31 -35.21 5.79
N ARG A 357 12.37 -35.73 7.02
CA ARG A 357 13.19 -35.19 8.10
C ARG A 357 14.60 -35.74 7.98
N MET A 358 15.43 -35.01 7.24
CA MET A 358 16.77 -35.44 6.89
C MET A 358 17.83 -34.79 7.78
N ASP A 359 18.86 -35.56 8.13
CA ASP A 359 20.12 -34.96 8.56
C ASP A 359 20.98 -34.57 7.37
N PHE A 360 22.06 -33.84 7.63
CA PHE A 360 22.90 -33.32 6.56
C PHE A 360 23.42 -34.40 5.59
N PRO A 361 23.95 -35.57 6.03
CA PRO A 361 24.30 -36.67 5.12
C PRO A 361 23.13 -37.21 4.29
N ALA A 362 21.95 -37.37 4.90
CA ALA A 362 20.74 -37.80 4.19
C ALA A 362 20.30 -36.75 3.16
N THR A 363 20.37 -35.46 3.48
CA THR A 363 20.11 -34.35 2.56
C THR A 363 21.02 -34.40 1.34
N LEU A 364 22.34 -34.57 1.55
CA LEU A 364 23.29 -34.71 0.44
C LEU A 364 22.98 -35.92 -0.45
N THR A 365 22.45 -36.98 0.13
CA THR A 365 22.04 -38.20 -0.60
C THR A 365 20.77 -37.94 -1.40
N ALA A 366 19.77 -37.28 -0.80
CA ALA A 366 18.53 -36.92 -1.46
C ALA A 366 18.76 -36.01 -2.67
N VAL A 367 19.60 -34.97 -2.55
CA VAL A 367 19.96 -34.08 -3.67
C VAL A 367 20.59 -34.86 -4.82
N LYS A 368 21.55 -35.76 -4.52
CA LYS A 368 22.17 -36.61 -5.55
C LYS A 368 21.18 -37.54 -6.20
N SER A 369 20.34 -38.22 -5.43
CA SER A 369 19.36 -39.18 -5.94
C SER A 369 18.31 -38.52 -6.82
N LEU A 370 17.75 -37.39 -6.38
CA LEU A 370 16.76 -36.65 -7.18
C LEU A 370 17.40 -36.09 -8.46
N THR A 371 18.63 -35.59 -8.38
CA THR A 371 19.42 -35.16 -9.55
C THR A 371 19.70 -36.30 -10.53
N ALA A 372 20.06 -37.49 -10.02
CA ALA A 372 20.29 -38.66 -10.86
C ALA A 372 19.01 -39.18 -11.51
N LYS A 373 17.86 -39.06 -10.84
CA LYS A 373 16.53 -39.41 -11.37
C LYS A 373 16.07 -38.44 -12.45
N TRP A 374 16.42 -37.15 -12.32
CA TRP A 374 16.04 -36.08 -13.25
C TRP A 374 17.26 -35.35 -13.82
N PRO A 375 18.10 -36.00 -14.64
CA PRO A 375 19.29 -35.37 -15.21
C PRO A 375 18.98 -34.17 -16.12
N GLN A 376 17.74 -34.05 -16.59
CA GLN A 376 17.21 -32.94 -17.40
C GLN A 376 16.97 -31.68 -16.58
N ALA A 377 16.92 -31.79 -15.24
CA ALA A 377 16.79 -30.66 -14.34
C ALA A 377 18.13 -29.93 -14.22
N THR A 378 18.44 -29.05 -15.16
CA THR A 378 19.78 -28.45 -15.27
C THR A 378 20.07 -27.43 -14.18
N ALA A 379 19.05 -26.72 -13.68
CA ALA A 379 19.17 -25.82 -12.53
C ALA A 379 18.62 -26.45 -11.25
N LYS A 380 19.38 -26.35 -10.15
CA LYS A 380 19.03 -26.81 -8.80
C LYS A 380 19.13 -25.61 -7.87
N LEU A 381 17.99 -24.99 -7.60
CA LEU A 381 17.86 -23.86 -6.69
C LEU A 381 17.95 -24.37 -5.26
N VAL A 382 18.82 -23.76 -4.47
CA VAL A 382 18.97 -24.07 -3.04
C VAL A 382 18.97 -22.75 -2.31
N GLU A 383 18.06 -22.57 -1.35
CA GLU A 383 18.00 -21.35 -0.55
C GLU A 383 19.34 -21.15 0.19
N ASP A 384 19.93 -19.95 0.14
CA ASP A 384 21.18 -19.62 0.82
C ASP A 384 20.95 -19.28 2.31
N LYS A 385 20.20 -20.17 2.96
CA LYS A 385 19.90 -20.18 4.39
C LYS A 385 19.99 -21.62 4.89
N ALA A 386 19.87 -21.78 6.21
CA ALA A 386 19.90 -23.10 6.82
C ALA A 386 21.15 -23.91 6.43
N ASN A 387 20.96 -25.18 6.09
CA ASN A 387 22.00 -26.06 5.58
C ASN A 387 22.35 -25.83 4.10
N GLY A 388 21.63 -24.96 3.38
CA GLY A 388 21.82 -24.67 1.96
C GLY A 388 23.26 -24.34 1.56
N PRO A 389 23.94 -23.35 2.19
CA PRO A 389 25.32 -23.00 1.87
C PRO A 389 26.28 -24.20 1.99
N ALA A 390 26.09 -25.04 3.01
CA ALA A 390 26.91 -26.23 3.24
C ALA A 390 26.66 -27.32 2.19
N VAL A 391 25.39 -27.53 1.79
CA VAL A 391 25.03 -28.44 0.70
C VAL A 391 25.68 -28.00 -0.62
N ILE A 392 25.57 -26.72 -0.96
CA ILE A 392 26.18 -26.14 -2.16
C ILE A 392 27.71 -26.34 -2.13
N ALA A 393 28.38 -25.98 -1.03
CA ALA A 393 29.82 -26.11 -0.91
C ALA A 393 30.32 -27.55 -1.12
N MET A 394 29.57 -28.53 -0.60
CA MET A 394 29.92 -29.95 -0.69
C MET A 394 29.61 -30.58 -2.05
N LEU A 395 28.58 -30.11 -2.75
CA LEU A 395 28.09 -30.72 -3.98
C LEU A 395 28.47 -29.98 -5.26
N LYS A 396 28.90 -28.70 -5.21
CA LYS A 396 29.22 -27.90 -6.41
C LYS A 396 30.28 -28.51 -7.33
N GLN A 397 31.18 -29.34 -6.80
CA GLN A 397 32.21 -30.06 -7.58
C GLN A 397 31.72 -31.39 -8.17
N LYS A 398 30.54 -31.85 -7.76
CA LYS A 398 29.96 -33.18 -8.10
C LYS A 398 28.65 -33.08 -8.88
N ILE A 399 27.92 -31.98 -8.71
CA ILE A 399 26.63 -31.72 -9.33
C ILE A 399 26.70 -30.35 -10.01
N GLU A 400 26.42 -30.34 -11.31
CA GLU A 400 26.31 -29.10 -12.07
C GLU A 400 24.98 -28.38 -11.79
N GLY A 401 25.02 -27.06 -11.90
CA GLY A 401 23.82 -26.21 -11.85
C GLY A 401 23.23 -25.99 -10.46
N LEU A 402 24.01 -26.16 -9.38
CA LEU A 402 23.63 -25.71 -8.04
C LEU A 402 23.70 -24.18 -7.97
N ILE A 403 22.56 -23.55 -7.70
CA ILE A 403 22.40 -22.10 -7.71
C ILE A 403 21.90 -21.66 -6.32
N PRO A 404 22.68 -20.86 -5.57
CA PRO A 404 22.20 -20.25 -4.34
C PRO A 404 21.08 -19.26 -4.65
N VAL A 405 20.02 -19.28 -3.86
CA VAL A 405 18.91 -18.32 -3.94
C VAL A 405 18.82 -17.58 -2.63
N GLU A 406 19.03 -16.26 -2.66
CA GLU A 406 18.69 -15.41 -1.52
C GLU A 406 17.19 -15.16 -1.52
N PRO A 407 16.46 -15.56 -0.46
CA PRO A 407 15.03 -15.32 -0.35
C PRO A 407 14.76 -13.81 -0.24
N GLN A 408 14.06 -13.25 -1.22
CA GLN A 408 13.64 -11.85 -1.21
C GLN A 408 12.21 -11.74 -0.63
N GLY A 409 12.07 -10.98 0.46
CA GLY A 409 10.81 -10.80 1.18
C GLY A 409 10.38 -12.01 2.03
N SER A 410 9.27 -11.87 2.74
CA SER A 410 8.70 -12.92 3.60
C SER A 410 8.14 -14.11 2.80
N LYS A 411 7.98 -15.28 3.45
CA LYS A 411 7.35 -16.48 2.85
C LYS A 411 5.98 -16.16 2.26
N VAL A 412 5.18 -15.38 3.01
CA VAL A 412 3.87 -14.87 2.60
C VAL A 412 3.99 -14.01 1.33
N ALA A 413 4.94 -13.09 1.26
CA ALA A 413 5.13 -12.26 0.07
C ALA A 413 5.46 -13.10 -1.17
N ARG A 414 6.30 -14.15 -1.03
CA ARG A 414 6.64 -15.07 -2.13
C ARG A 414 5.45 -15.91 -2.58
N ALA A 415 4.69 -16.48 -1.64
CA ALA A 415 3.46 -17.20 -1.96
C ALA A 415 2.43 -16.29 -2.66
N SER A 416 2.29 -15.04 -2.19
CA SER A 416 1.42 -14.04 -2.82
C SER A 416 1.85 -13.75 -4.26
N ALA A 417 3.16 -13.68 -4.53
CA ALA A 417 3.70 -13.40 -5.86
C ALA A 417 3.42 -14.52 -6.88
N VAL A 418 3.28 -15.77 -6.43
CA VAL A 418 2.99 -16.92 -7.31
C VAL A 418 1.51 -17.33 -7.31
N SER A 419 0.71 -16.83 -6.38
CA SER A 419 -0.73 -17.11 -6.33
C SER A 419 -1.49 -16.80 -7.64
N PRO A 420 -1.18 -15.74 -8.43
CA PRO A 420 -1.97 -15.42 -9.62
C PRO A 420 -1.89 -16.50 -10.70
N GLN A 421 -0.73 -17.12 -10.89
CA GLN A 421 -0.57 -18.22 -11.87
C GLN A 421 -1.21 -19.53 -11.41
N ILE A 422 -1.33 -19.74 -10.10
CA ILE A 422 -2.06 -20.89 -9.53
C ILE A 422 -3.56 -20.67 -9.72
N GLU A 423 -4.06 -19.49 -9.34
CA GLU A 423 -5.46 -19.09 -9.50
C GLU A 423 -5.92 -19.11 -10.97
N ALA A 424 -5.06 -18.71 -11.90
CA ALA A 424 -5.33 -18.73 -13.34
C ALA A 424 -5.32 -20.14 -13.96
N GLY A 425 -4.98 -21.19 -13.20
CA GLY A 425 -4.93 -22.56 -13.68
C GLY A 425 -3.67 -22.91 -14.49
N ASN A 426 -2.59 -22.15 -14.36
CA ASN A 426 -1.32 -22.43 -15.05
C ASN A 426 -0.38 -23.34 -14.24
N VAL A 427 -0.84 -23.90 -13.13
CA VAL A 427 -0.04 -24.78 -12.27
C VAL A 427 -0.74 -26.12 -12.12
N TYR A 428 -0.03 -27.16 -12.57
CA TYR A 428 -0.50 -28.54 -12.63
C TYR A 428 0.25 -29.40 -11.62
N LEU A 429 -0.51 -30.13 -10.82
CA LEU A 429 -0.02 -31.14 -9.89
C LEU A 429 -0.28 -32.54 -10.45
N PRO A 430 0.48 -33.58 -10.07
CA PRO A 430 0.12 -34.93 -10.47
C PRO A 430 -1.21 -35.32 -9.83
N ASP A 431 -2.04 -36.02 -10.58
CA ASP A 431 -3.33 -36.48 -10.07
C ASP A 431 -3.10 -37.38 -8.82
N PRO A 432 -3.89 -37.23 -7.74
CA PRO A 432 -3.73 -38.03 -6.52
C PRO A 432 -3.77 -39.54 -6.77
N SER A 433 -4.37 -40.01 -7.88
CA SER A 433 -4.36 -41.43 -8.27
C SER A 433 -3.00 -41.96 -8.70
N ILE A 434 -2.09 -41.10 -9.19
CA ILE A 434 -0.71 -41.47 -9.56
C ILE A 434 0.33 -41.00 -8.54
N ALA A 435 -0.01 -40.00 -7.73
CA ALA A 435 0.85 -39.44 -6.70
C ALA A 435 0.04 -39.07 -5.44
N PRO A 436 -0.23 -40.04 -4.53
CA PRO A 436 -1.08 -39.78 -3.36
C PRO A 436 -0.56 -38.69 -2.42
N TRP A 437 0.76 -38.47 -2.37
CA TRP A 437 1.42 -37.43 -1.56
C TRP A 437 1.01 -36.00 -1.94
N VAL A 438 0.41 -35.79 -3.12
CA VAL A 438 -0.09 -34.49 -3.57
C VAL A 438 -1.22 -33.98 -2.67
N HIS A 439 -1.96 -34.87 -2.02
CA HIS A 439 -2.99 -34.46 -1.07
C HIS A 439 -2.38 -33.64 0.08
N ASP A 440 -1.31 -34.13 0.70
CA ASP A 440 -0.62 -33.44 1.79
C ASP A 440 -0.02 -32.10 1.33
N PHE A 441 0.47 -32.02 0.08
CA PHE A 441 0.94 -30.77 -0.52
C PHE A 441 -0.20 -29.72 -0.63
N ILE A 442 -1.36 -30.13 -1.12
CA ILE A 442 -2.53 -29.23 -1.28
C ILE A 442 -3.03 -28.77 0.08
N GLU A 443 -3.10 -29.65 1.06
CA GLU A 443 -3.53 -29.32 2.41
C GLU A 443 -2.55 -28.35 3.08
N GLU A 444 -1.23 -28.53 2.92
CA GLU A 444 -0.23 -27.59 3.41
C GLU A 444 -0.37 -26.21 2.74
N CYS A 445 -0.54 -26.17 1.42
CA CYS A 445 -0.77 -24.92 0.69
C CYS A 445 -2.06 -24.20 1.11
N ALA A 446 -3.13 -24.97 1.37
CA ALA A 446 -4.42 -24.41 1.78
C ALA A 446 -4.42 -23.91 3.23
N ALA A 447 -3.62 -24.53 4.10
CA ALA A 447 -3.41 -24.10 5.48
C ALA A 447 -2.40 -22.94 5.58
N PHE A 448 -1.56 -22.71 4.57
CA PHE A 448 -0.58 -21.64 4.60
C PHE A 448 -1.23 -20.25 4.69
N PRO A 449 -0.70 -19.34 5.54
CA PRO A 449 0.54 -19.43 6.33
C PRO A 449 0.36 -19.85 7.79
N THR A 450 -0.84 -20.25 8.21
CA THR A 450 -1.10 -20.63 9.60
C THR A 450 -0.91 -22.12 9.87
N GLY A 451 -0.69 -22.91 8.82
CA GLY A 451 -0.33 -24.32 8.89
C GLY A 451 0.96 -24.56 9.68
N ALA A 452 1.06 -25.73 10.30
CA ALA A 452 2.23 -26.11 11.10
C ALA A 452 3.51 -26.31 10.27
N HIS A 453 3.38 -26.41 8.95
CA HIS A 453 4.46 -26.60 8.00
C HIS A 453 4.27 -25.66 6.81
N ASP A 454 5.36 -25.17 6.26
CA ASP A 454 5.39 -24.31 5.08
C ASP A 454 6.52 -24.67 4.09
N ASP A 455 7.29 -25.73 4.38
CA ASP A 455 8.47 -26.12 3.62
C ASP A 455 8.13 -26.45 2.14
N GLN A 456 6.96 -27.06 1.89
CA GLN A 456 6.51 -27.36 0.52
C GLN A 456 6.11 -26.09 -0.24
N VAL A 457 5.56 -25.10 0.48
CA VAL A 457 5.15 -23.80 -0.08
C VAL A 457 6.38 -22.98 -0.44
N ASP A 458 7.43 -23.03 0.36
CA ASP A 458 8.71 -22.38 0.07
C ASP A 458 9.40 -22.97 -1.15
N ALA A 459 9.55 -24.31 -1.19
CA ALA A 459 10.12 -24.98 -2.36
C ALA A 459 9.33 -24.68 -3.65
N MET A 460 8.00 -24.67 -3.57
CA MET A 460 7.12 -24.38 -4.72
C MET A 460 7.20 -22.93 -5.16
N SER A 461 7.06 -21.98 -4.22
CA SER A 461 7.10 -20.55 -4.55
C SER A 461 8.43 -20.14 -5.18
N GLN A 462 9.56 -20.66 -4.67
CA GLN A 462 10.88 -20.46 -5.27
C GLN A 462 10.94 -20.99 -6.72
N ALA A 463 10.44 -22.20 -6.96
CA ALA A 463 10.43 -22.79 -8.31
C ALA A 463 9.57 -21.97 -9.28
N LEU A 464 8.36 -21.63 -8.86
CA LEU A 464 7.39 -20.92 -9.65
C LEU A 464 7.82 -19.47 -9.95
N MET A 465 8.49 -18.80 -9.02
CA MET A 465 9.11 -17.50 -9.27
C MET A 465 10.22 -17.61 -10.32
N ARG A 466 11.10 -18.62 -10.22
CA ARG A 466 12.18 -18.84 -11.20
C ARG A 466 11.63 -19.09 -12.61
N LEU A 467 10.59 -19.92 -12.73
CA LEU A 467 9.97 -20.28 -14.00
C LEU A 467 9.06 -19.18 -14.57
N GLY A 468 8.57 -18.26 -13.72
CA GLY A 468 7.78 -17.10 -14.13
C GLY A 468 8.62 -15.90 -14.60
N GLY A 469 9.90 -15.84 -14.23
CA GLY A 469 10.81 -14.78 -14.67
C GLY A 469 11.00 -14.79 -16.19
N ARG A 470 10.62 -13.69 -16.86
CA ARG A 470 10.95 -13.49 -18.28
C ARG A 470 12.47 -13.60 -18.45
N ARG A 471 12.94 -14.58 -19.23
CA ARG A 471 14.26 -14.46 -19.86
C ARG A 471 14.18 -13.22 -20.74
N GLU A 472 14.94 -12.18 -20.41
CA GLU A 472 15.19 -11.08 -21.34
C GLU A 472 15.79 -11.71 -22.61
N PHE A 473 14.95 -11.86 -23.64
CA PHE A 473 15.42 -12.14 -24.97
C PHE A 473 16.11 -10.88 -25.47
N TYR A 474 17.40 -10.75 -25.18
CA TYR A 474 18.27 -9.90 -25.97
C TYR A 474 18.35 -10.52 -27.37
N PHE A 475 17.54 -10.02 -28.29
CA PHE A 475 17.82 -10.20 -29.72
C PHE A 475 19.09 -9.42 -30.02
N PHE A 476 20.11 -10.13 -30.53
CA PHE A 476 21.29 -9.54 -31.16
C PHE A 476 20.92 -8.87 -32.49
#